data_AF-A0A3D4HYJ8-F1
#
_entry.id   AF-A0A3D4HYJ8-F1
#
_cell.length_a   1.000
_cell.length_b   1.000
_cell.length_c   1.000
_cell.angle_alpha   90.00
_cell.angle_beta   90.00
_cell.angle_gamma   90.00
#
_symmetry.space_group_name_H-M   'P 1'
#
loop_
_entity.id
_entity.type
_entity.pdbx_description
1 polymer ?
#
loop_
_entity_poly.entity_id
_entity_poly.type
_entity_poly.pdbx_seq_one_letter_code
_entity_poly.pdbx_strand_id
1 'polypeptide(L)'
;MFREINADCYIITDGDDTYPAEAAPEMAKQVLGGRADMVIGDRLSSTYFTENKRPFHNTGNRAVRWLINKIFNADIKDIMTGCRALGRDFVKTFPVLSQGFEIETEMTIYAVERNLAITEIPVAYRDRPEGSFSKLDTFSDGRRVIATVFRLFKNYKPFAFFGTVSAIFLLLSLLCMVPVLKEYFATGLVPRFPTLILGLSFGICALLSFFSGVILDVIRSRHRQLIEILTNLHAEVSCNGGKN
;
A
#
# COMPACT_ATOMS: atom_id res chain seq x y z
N MET A 1 -22.39 3.62 -0.25
CA MET A 1 -22.17 3.07 1.11
C MET A 1 -21.53 4.06 2.10
N PHE A 2 -20.20 4.28 2.16
CA PHE A 2 -19.57 5.17 3.18
C PHE A 2 -20.08 6.62 3.19
N ARG A 3 -20.52 7.13 2.02
CA ARG A 3 -21.11 8.46 1.89
C ARG A 3 -22.52 8.55 2.46
N GLU A 4 -23.31 7.48 2.36
CA GLU A 4 -24.74 7.47 2.69
C GLU A 4 -24.99 7.09 4.14
N ILE A 5 -24.16 6.19 4.69
CA ILE A 5 -24.31 5.71 6.06
C ILE A 5 -23.69 6.72 7.03
N ASN A 6 -24.44 7.06 8.07
CA ASN A 6 -24.01 7.93 9.16
C ASN A 6 -23.95 7.12 10.46
N ALA A 7 -22.75 6.72 10.88
CA ALA A 7 -22.54 5.88 12.06
C ALA A 7 -21.25 6.26 12.78
N ASP A 8 -21.16 5.99 14.08
CA ASP A 8 -19.95 6.26 14.88
C ASP A 8 -18.89 5.15 14.69
N CYS A 9 -19.35 3.94 14.39
CA CYS A 9 -18.52 2.79 14.05
C CYS A 9 -19.10 2.08 12.82
N TYR A 10 -18.23 1.74 11.87
CA TYR A 10 -18.55 1.00 10.65
C TYR A 10 -17.91 -0.38 10.73
N ILE A 11 -18.72 -1.43 10.61
CA ILE A 11 -18.23 -2.81 10.51
C ILE A 11 -18.29 -3.24 9.04
N ILE A 12 -17.19 -3.80 8.55
CA ILE A 12 -17.05 -4.35 7.22
C ILE A 12 -16.69 -5.81 7.37
N THR A 13 -17.33 -6.67 6.57
CA THR A 13 -17.05 -8.10 6.51
C THR A 13 -17.35 -8.62 5.12
N ASP A 14 -16.68 -9.71 4.72
CA ASP A 14 -17.00 -10.40 3.48
C ASP A 14 -18.36 -11.10 3.62
N GLY A 15 -19.19 -11.03 2.56
CA GLY A 15 -20.53 -11.60 2.54
C GLY A 15 -20.59 -13.10 2.24
N ASP A 16 -19.50 -13.83 2.43
CA ASP A 16 -19.34 -15.25 2.08
C ASP A 16 -19.26 -16.18 3.31
N ASP A 17 -19.69 -15.68 4.48
CA ASP A 17 -19.75 -16.38 5.78
C ASP A 17 -18.38 -16.88 6.29
N THR A 18 -17.27 -16.33 5.77
CA THR A 18 -15.92 -16.68 6.22
C THR A 18 -15.53 -16.05 7.56
N TYR A 19 -16.26 -15.01 8.00
CA TYR A 19 -16.01 -14.31 9.27
C TYR A 19 -17.20 -14.44 10.23
N PRO A 20 -16.97 -14.89 11.47
CA PRO A 20 -18.00 -14.94 12.51
C PRO A 20 -18.44 -13.52 12.90
N ALA A 21 -19.75 -13.27 12.82
CA ALA A 21 -20.36 -12.02 13.26
C ALA A 21 -20.15 -11.74 14.76
N GLU A 22 -19.86 -12.78 15.53
CA GLU A 22 -19.57 -12.75 16.97
C GLU A 22 -18.36 -11.87 17.32
N ALA A 23 -17.45 -11.62 16.37
CA ALA A 23 -16.31 -10.71 16.56
C ALA A 23 -16.70 -9.22 16.50
N ALA A 24 -17.78 -8.87 15.80
CA ALA A 24 -18.15 -7.49 15.52
C ALA A 24 -18.39 -6.64 16.79
N PRO A 25 -19.04 -7.14 17.86
CA PRO A 25 -19.26 -6.35 19.09
C PRO A 25 -17.95 -5.92 19.77
N GLU A 26 -16.96 -6.81 19.86
CA GLU A 26 -15.68 -6.47 20.50
C GLU A 26 -14.87 -5.51 19.63
N MET A 27 -14.87 -5.70 18.30
CA MET A 27 -14.23 -4.75 17.39
C MET A 27 -14.88 -3.36 17.47
N ALA A 28 -16.21 -3.29 17.50
CA ALA A 28 -16.95 -2.04 17.65
C ALA A 28 -16.63 -1.36 18.99
N LYS A 29 -16.50 -2.13 20.07
CA LYS A 29 -16.15 -1.61 21.40
C LYS A 29 -14.77 -0.93 21.43
N GLN A 30 -13.78 -1.47 20.72
CA GLN A 30 -12.45 -0.82 20.64
C GLN A 30 -12.52 0.53 19.89
N VAL A 31 -13.31 0.60 18.81
CA VAL A 31 -13.53 1.84 18.05
C VAL A 31 -14.31 2.87 18.87
N LEU A 32 -15.49 2.50 19.36
CA LEU A 32 -16.37 3.37 20.14
C LEU A 32 -15.74 3.80 21.48
N GLY A 33 -14.84 2.98 22.02
CA GLY A 33 -14.05 3.30 23.22
C GLY A 33 -12.84 4.20 22.96
N GLY A 34 -12.60 4.64 21.71
CA GLY A 34 -11.49 5.52 21.34
C GLY A 34 -10.10 4.86 21.42
N ARG A 35 -10.04 3.52 21.45
CA ARG A 35 -8.77 2.77 21.52
C ARG A 35 -8.17 2.50 20.16
N ALA A 36 -8.98 2.54 19.10
CA ALA A 36 -8.56 2.32 17.73
C ALA A 36 -9.41 3.16 16.76
N ASP A 37 -8.75 3.75 15.77
CA ASP A 37 -9.42 4.34 14.60
C ASP A 37 -9.81 3.24 13.59
N MET A 38 -9.05 2.14 13.58
CA MET A 38 -9.31 0.96 12.79
C MET A 38 -8.96 -0.31 13.56
N VAL A 39 -9.88 -1.28 13.57
CA VAL A 39 -9.64 -2.64 14.04
C VAL A 39 -9.56 -3.58 12.86
N ILE A 40 -8.52 -4.41 12.85
CA ILE A 40 -8.27 -5.46 11.87
C ILE A 40 -8.65 -6.80 12.50
N GLY A 41 -9.54 -7.55 11.85
CA GLY A 41 -9.81 -8.94 12.20
C GLY A 41 -8.69 -9.84 11.70
N ASP A 42 -7.77 -10.21 12.59
CA ASP A 42 -6.59 -11.02 12.28
C ASP A 42 -6.95 -12.51 12.20
N ARG A 43 -7.02 -13.05 10.99
CA ARG A 43 -7.23 -14.48 10.76
C ARG A 43 -5.95 -15.28 10.97
N LEU A 44 -4.80 -14.67 10.67
CA LEU A 44 -3.50 -15.33 10.60
C LEU A 44 -2.96 -15.75 11.96
N SER A 45 -3.34 -15.06 13.03
CA SER A 45 -3.05 -15.48 14.42
C SER A 45 -4.01 -16.54 14.97
N SER A 46 -4.93 -17.06 14.15
CA SER A 46 -5.95 -18.04 14.53
C SER A 46 -5.91 -19.26 13.58
N THR A 47 -7.07 -19.80 13.20
CA THR A 47 -7.24 -21.02 12.40
C THR A 47 -6.93 -20.88 10.91
N TYR A 48 -6.49 -19.71 10.42
CA TYR A 48 -6.30 -19.50 8.98
C TYR A 48 -5.31 -20.47 8.35
N PHE A 49 -4.20 -20.80 9.02
CA PHE A 49 -3.23 -21.76 8.49
C PHE A 49 -3.68 -23.22 8.59
N THR A 50 -4.68 -23.52 9.43
CA THR A 50 -5.22 -24.88 9.61
C THR A 50 -6.39 -25.16 8.66
N GLU A 51 -7.23 -24.16 8.43
CA GLU A 51 -8.41 -24.27 7.55
C GLU A 51 -8.06 -23.96 6.09
N ASN A 52 -7.25 -22.92 5.82
CA ASN A 52 -6.89 -22.54 4.46
C ASN A 52 -5.71 -23.36 3.91
N LYS A 53 -6.01 -24.49 3.27
CA LYS A 53 -5.03 -25.45 2.69
C LYS A 53 -4.33 -24.97 1.40
N ARG A 54 -4.18 -23.67 1.15
CA ARG A 54 -3.60 -23.13 -0.11
C ARG A 54 -2.17 -22.60 0.07
N PRO A 55 -1.12 -23.37 -0.32
CA PRO A 55 0.27 -22.99 -0.06
C PRO A 55 0.76 -21.74 -0.82
N PHE A 56 0.24 -21.44 -2.02
CA PHE A 56 0.74 -20.32 -2.86
C PHE A 56 0.13 -18.95 -2.56
N HIS A 57 -1.11 -18.87 -2.05
CA HIS A 57 -1.73 -17.59 -1.65
C HIS A 57 -1.04 -16.98 -0.42
N ASN A 58 -0.54 -17.83 0.47
CA ASN A 58 0.13 -17.42 1.69
C ASN A 58 1.46 -16.70 1.43
N THR A 59 2.15 -17.05 0.34
CA THR A 59 3.43 -16.42 -0.04
C THR A 59 3.23 -15.00 -0.56
N GLY A 60 2.23 -14.78 -1.42
CA GLY A 60 1.87 -13.43 -1.90
C GLY A 60 1.42 -12.53 -0.77
N ASN A 61 0.56 -13.05 0.12
CA ASN A 61 0.13 -12.31 1.29
C ASN A 61 1.29 -11.93 2.23
N ARG A 62 2.21 -12.87 2.45
CA ARG A 62 3.42 -12.63 3.24
C ARG A 62 4.34 -11.60 2.61
N ALA A 63 4.48 -11.59 1.29
CA ALA A 63 5.32 -10.62 0.57
C ALA A 63 4.75 -9.20 0.65
N VAL A 64 3.44 -9.02 0.39
CA VAL A 64 2.75 -7.73 0.54
C VAL A 64 2.83 -7.24 1.97
N ARG A 65 2.56 -8.13 2.95
CA ARG A 65 2.67 -7.82 4.38
C ARG A 65 4.07 -7.33 4.74
N TRP A 66 5.09 -8.10 4.39
CA TRP A 66 6.48 -7.76 4.67
C TRP A 66 6.84 -6.41 4.06
N LEU A 67 6.43 -6.16 2.82
CA LEU A 67 6.73 -4.91 2.14
C LEU A 67 6.05 -3.71 2.80
N ILE A 68 4.76 -3.80 3.14
CA ILE A 68 4.03 -2.70 3.77
C ILE A 68 4.64 -2.42 5.15
N ASN A 69 4.86 -3.45 5.97
CA ASN A 69 5.52 -3.31 7.27
C ASN A 69 6.92 -2.68 7.11
N LYS A 70 7.66 -3.02 6.04
CA LYS A 70 8.99 -2.45 5.79
C LYS A 70 8.95 -1.00 5.28
N ILE A 71 8.05 -0.67 4.35
CA ILE A 71 7.94 0.67 3.73
C ILE A 71 7.44 1.69 4.76
N PHE A 72 6.47 1.29 5.58
CA PHE A 72 5.78 2.17 6.52
C PHE A 72 6.22 1.98 7.97
N ASN A 73 7.18 1.10 8.24
CA ASN A 73 7.66 0.77 9.59
C ASN A 73 6.50 0.40 10.53
N ALA A 74 5.63 -0.48 10.06
CA ALA A 74 4.46 -0.99 10.79
C ALA A 74 4.66 -2.45 11.20
N ASP A 75 3.81 -2.93 12.12
CA ASP A 75 3.76 -4.33 12.53
C ASP A 75 2.34 -4.86 12.45
N ILE A 76 1.82 -4.97 11.21
CA ILE A 76 0.46 -5.47 10.96
C ILE A 76 0.54 -6.92 10.51
N LYS A 77 -0.28 -7.77 11.12
CA LYS A 77 -0.31 -9.22 10.88
C LYS A 77 -1.18 -9.58 9.68
N ASP A 78 -2.42 -9.10 9.58
CA ASP A 78 -3.36 -9.46 8.49
C ASP A 78 -3.85 -8.22 7.70
N ILE A 79 -3.03 -7.76 6.76
CA ILE A 79 -3.30 -6.55 5.95
C ILE A 79 -4.46 -6.76 4.95
N MET A 80 -4.75 -7.99 4.55
CA MET A 80 -5.73 -8.30 3.50
C MET A 80 -7.00 -8.95 4.05
N THR A 81 -7.30 -8.70 5.32
CA THR A 81 -8.58 -9.10 5.92
C THR A 81 -9.72 -8.19 5.45
N GLY A 82 -10.82 -8.83 5.10
CA GLY A 82 -12.11 -8.19 4.78
C GLY A 82 -12.93 -7.86 6.03
N CYS A 83 -12.54 -8.38 7.21
CA CYS A 83 -13.21 -8.08 8.47
C CYS A 83 -12.53 -6.92 9.21
N ARG A 84 -13.21 -5.77 9.29
CA ARG A 84 -12.68 -4.53 9.88
C ARG A 84 -13.76 -3.76 10.63
N ALA A 85 -13.33 -3.03 11.67
CA ALA A 85 -14.13 -1.96 12.28
C ALA A 85 -13.43 -0.63 12.08
N LEU A 86 -14.17 0.41 11.70
CA LEU A 86 -13.62 1.73 11.39
C LEU A 86 -14.38 2.81 12.16
N GLY A 87 -13.65 3.77 12.71
CA GLY A 87 -14.23 4.97 13.28
C GLY A 87 -14.89 5.85 12.22
N ARG A 88 -15.80 6.70 12.66
CA ARG A 88 -16.43 7.72 11.82
C ARG A 88 -15.41 8.58 11.07
N ASP A 89 -14.46 9.16 11.78
CA ASP A 89 -13.49 10.09 11.19
C ASP A 89 -12.63 9.40 10.15
N PHE A 90 -12.24 8.14 10.39
CA PHE A 90 -11.58 7.29 9.40
C PHE A 90 -12.41 7.21 8.12
N VAL A 91 -13.68 6.80 8.22
CA VAL A 91 -14.55 6.58 7.04
C VAL A 91 -14.83 7.88 6.29
N LYS A 92 -14.98 9.00 7.00
CA LYS A 92 -15.28 10.29 6.37
C LYS A 92 -14.07 10.95 5.71
N THR A 93 -12.86 10.55 6.09
CA THR A 93 -11.61 11.10 5.53
C THR A 93 -10.86 10.12 4.61
N PHE A 94 -11.29 8.86 4.54
CA PHE A 94 -10.71 7.85 3.66
C PHE A 94 -11.15 8.03 2.19
N PRO A 95 -10.23 8.32 1.25
CA PRO A 95 -10.56 8.38 -0.16
C PRO A 95 -10.65 6.95 -0.72
N VAL A 96 -11.84 6.52 -1.10
CA VAL A 96 -12.03 5.25 -1.80
C VAL A 96 -11.55 5.42 -3.24
N LEU A 97 -10.33 4.94 -3.54
CA LEU A 97 -9.69 5.07 -4.86
C LEU A 97 -9.71 3.75 -5.65
N SER A 98 -9.58 2.61 -4.97
CA SER A 98 -9.60 1.30 -5.60
C SER A 98 -11.02 0.80 -5.92
N GLN A 99 -11.14 0.04 -7.01
CA GLN A 99 -12.40 -0.53 -7.51
C GLN A 99 -12.54 -2.04 -7.28
N GLY A 100 -11.67 -2.65 -6.46
CA GLY A 100 -11.66 -4.10 -6.23
C GLY A 100 -11.00 -4.49 -4.90
N PHE A 101 -10.42 -5.70 -4.83
CA PHE A 101 -9.77 -6.31 -3.65
C PHE A 101 -8.50 -5.59 -3.14
N GLU A 102 -8.28 -4.34 -3.53
CA GLU A 102 -7.15 -3.53 -3.08
C GLU A 102 -7.55 -2.61 -1.91
N ILE A 103 -8.85 -2.50 -1.62
CA ILE A 103 -9.39 -1.55 -0.65
C ILE A 103 -8.91 -1.83 0.78
N GLU A 104 -8.73 -3.10 1.17
CA GLU A 104 -8.23 -3.53 2.48
C GLU A 104 -6.79 -3.05 2.70
N THR A 105 -5.99 -3.16 1.64
CA THR A 105 -4.60 -2.70 1.64
C THR A 105 -4.55 -1.17 1.66
N GLU A 106 -5.39 -0.48 0.87
CA GLU A 106 -5.48 0.98 0.88
C GLU A 106 -5.90 1.52 2.25
N MET A 107 -6.91 0.93 2.90
CA MET A 107 -7.33 1.31 4.26
C MET A 107 -6.19 1.16 5.26
N THR A 108 -5.43 0.07 5.17
CA THR A 108 -4.29 -0.19 6.05
C THR A 108 -3.20 0.85 5.86
N ILE A 109 -2.83 1.12 4.61
CA ILE A 109 -1.79 2.09 4.31
C ILE A 109 -2.23 3.50 4.70
N TYR A 110 -3.51 3.83 4.46
CA TYR A 110 -4.09 5.09 4.88
C TYR A 110 -3.96 5.31 6.39
N ALA A 111 -4.27 4.29 7.18
CA ALA A 111 -4.15 4.30 8.64
C ALA A 111 -2.71 4.52 9.10
N VAL A 112 -1.78 3.73 8.57
CA VAL A 112 -0.37 3.79 8.97
C VAL A 112 0.28 5.12 8.56
N GLU A 113 0.01 5.63 7.35
CA GLU A 113 0.59 6.91 6.91
C GLU A 113 0.16 8.10 7.77
N ARG A 114 -1.01 8.01 8.40
CA ARG A 114 -1.58 9.05 9.27
C ARG A 114 -1.35 8.79 10.75
N ASN A 115 -0.59 7.75 11.11
CA ASN A 115 -0.40 7.32 12.49
C ASN A 115 -1.72 7.12 13.24
N LEU A 116 -2.76 6.64 12.54
CA LEU A 116 -4.02 6.28 13.17
C LEU A 116 -3.83 5.05 14.07
N ALA A 117 -4.59 4.98 15.15
CA ALA A 117 -4.53 3.86 16.09
C ALA A 117 -5.12 2.60 15.43
N ILE A 118 -4.26 1.59 15.22
CA ILE A 118 -4.66 0.30 14.65
C ILE A 118 -4.59 -0.75 15.76
N THR A 119 -5.66 -1.52 15.93
CA THR A 119 -5.68 -2.69 16.81
C THR A 119 -6.00 -3.94 16.01
N GLU A 120 -5.29 -5.04 16.29
CA GLU A 120 -5.58 -6.34 15.68
C GLU A 120 -6.25 -7.25 16.70
N ILE A 121 -7.41 -7.80 16.34
CA ILE A 121 -8.14 -8.77 17.17
C ILE A 121 -8.14 -10.11 16.44
N PRO A 122 -7.70 -11.22 17.06
CA PRO A 122 -7.81 -12.53 16.46
C PRO A 122 -9.27 -12.88 16.16
N VAL A 123 -9.55 -13.24 14.91
CA VAL A 123 -10.89 -13.68 14.47
C VAL A 123 -10.76 -15.09 13.89
N ALA A 124 -11.66 -16.00 14.30
CA ALA A 124 -11.68 -17.35 13.74
C ALA A 124 -12.06 -17.28 12.25
N TYR A 125 -11.32 -17.99 11.41
CA TYR A 125 -11.64 -18.12 9.99
C TYR A 125 -12.38 -19.42 9.76
N ARG A 126 -13.53 -19.37 9.09
CA ARG A 126 -14.31 -20.55 8.71
C ARG A 126 -14.10 -20.85 7.22
N ASP A 127 -13.96 -22.12 6.88
CA ASP A 127 -13.97 -22.54 5.48
C ASP A 127 -15.34 -22.24 4.84
N ARG A 128 -15.31 -21.84 3.57
CA ARG A 128 -16.55 -21.51 2.84
C ARG A 128 -17.45 -22.75 2.73
N PRO A 129 -18.79 -22.56 2.68
CA PRO A 129 -19.71 -23.65 2.42
C PRO A 129 -19.35 -24.44 1.15
N GLU A 130 -19.55 -25.76 1.18
CA GLU A 130 -19.33 -26.63 0.02
C GLU A 130 -20.14 -26.14 -1.19
N GLY A 131 -19.47 -26.00 -2.34
CA GLY A 131 -20.09 -25.52 -3.59
C GLY A 131 -19.71 -24.10 -4.01
N SER A 132 -18.96 -23.35 -3.20
CA SER A 132 -18.41 -22.05 -3.63
C SER A 132 -17.08 -22.21 -4.40
N PHE A 133 -17.13 -21.98 -5.72
CA PHE A 133 -15.92 -21.97 -6.54
C PHE A 133 -15.20 -20.63 -6.41
N SER A 134 -13.96 -20.65 -5.94
CA SER A 134 -13.08 -19.49 -5.94
C SER A 134 -12.66 -19.19 -7.39
N LYS A 135 -13.07 -18.04 -7.92
CA LYS A 135 -12.70 -17.54 -9.27
C LYS A 135 -11.25 -17.04 -9.36
N LEU A 136 -10.33 -17.60 -8.58
CA LEU A 136 -8.98 -17.05 -8.39
C LEU A 136 -7.93 -18.00 -8.95
N ASP A 137 -7.10 -17.46 -9.85
CA ASP A 137 -6.08 -18.16 -10.63
C ASP A 137 -4.69 -17.76 -10.11
N THR A 138 -3.93 -18.75 -9.64
CA THR A 138 -2.66 -18.58 -8.91
C THR A 138 -1.64 -17.71 -9.65
N PHE A 139 -1.58 -17.79 -10.99
CA PHE A 139 -0.66 -16.98 -11.79
C PHE A 139 -1.15 -15.55 -12.02
N SER A 140 -2.46 -15.38 -12.22
CA SER A 140 -3.08 -14.05 -12.37
C SER A 140 -2.96 -13.26 -11.07
N ASP A 141 -3.16 -13.93 -9.94
CA ASP A 141 -3.08 -13.33 -8.61
C ASP A 141 -1.65 -12.98 -8.21
N GLY A 142 -0.67 -13.82 -8.54
CA GLY A 142 0.75 -13.51 -8.30
C GLY A 142 1.20 -12.26 -9.06
N ARG A 143 0.82 -12.12 -10.34
CA ARG A 143 1.10 -10.91 -11.13
C ARG A 143 0.39 -9.68 -10.55
N ARG A 144 -0.85 -9.83 -10.09
CA ARG A 144 -1.60 -8.75 -9.43
C ARG A 144 -0.89 -8.29 -8.16
N VAL A 145 -0.43 -9.23 -7.32
CA VAL A 145 0.33 -8.94 -6.10
C VAL A 145 1.61 -8.16 -6.40
N ILE A 146 2.42 -8.59 -7.38
CA ILE A 146 3.64 -7.88 -7.77
C ILE A 146 3.31 -6.48 -8.31
N ALA A 147 2.26 -6.35 -9.12
CA ALA A 147 1.80 -5.07 -9.62
C ALA A 147 1.35 -4.13 -8.49
N THR A 148 0.65 -4.65 -7.47
CA THR A 148 0.26 -3.89 -6.28
C THR A 148 1.49 -3.44 -5.51
N VAL A 149 2.44 -4.34 -5.23
CA VAL A 149 3.73 -4.03 -4.58
C VAL A 149 4.46 -2.90 -5.31
N PHE A 150 4.59 -3.00 -6.63
CA PHE A 150 5.25 -2.00 -7.45
C PHE A 150 4.52 -0.65 -7.42
N ARG A 151 3.19 -0.68 -7.53
CA ARG A 151 2.33 0.51 -7.46
C ARG A 151 2.48 1.21 -6.10
N LEU A 152 2.46 0.46 -5.01
CA LEU A 152 2.62 0.98 -3.66
C LEU A 152 3.99 1.61 -3.46
N PHE A 153 5.06 0.92 -3.86
CA PHE A 153 6.41 1.45 -3.72
C PHE A 153 6.60 2.76 -4.53
N LYS A 154 6.09 2.80 -5.77
CA LYS A 154 6.08 4.01 -6.60
C LYS A 154 5.28 5.15 -5.99
N ASN A 155 4.10 4.88 -5.44
CA ASN A 155 3.19 5.93 -4.96
C ASN A 155 3.61 6.50 -3.60
N TYR A 156 4.12 5.67 -2.69
CA TYR A 156 4.41 6.07 -1.32
C TYR A 156 5.89 6.40 -1.07
N LYS A 157 6.81 5.87 -1.88
CA LYS A 157 8.24 6.16 -1.84
C LYS A 157 8.76 6.52 -3.24
N PRO A 158 8.17 7.53 -3.93
CA PRO A 158 8.51 7.88 -5.30
C PRO A 158 10.00 8.20 -5.47
N PHE A 159 10.59 8.99 -4.56
CA PHE A 159 12.01 9.32 -4.64
C PHE A 159 12.91 8.09 -4.57
N ALA A 160 12.63 7.13 -3.67
CA ALA A 160 13.42 5.91 -3.56
C ALA A 160 13.26 5.03 -4.81
N PHE A 161 12.04 4.92 -5.34
CA PHE A 161 11.77 4.14 -6.54
C PHE A 161 12.49 4.71 -7.76
N PHE A 162 12.20 5.97 -8.12
CA PHE A 162 12.78 6.62 -9.29
C PHE A 162 14.28 6.92 -9.11
N GLY A 163 14.72 7.18 -7.88
CA GLY A 163 16.13 7.32 -7.54
C GLY A 163 16.92 6.02 -7.76
N THR A 164 16.35 4.86 -7.42
CA THR A 164 16.97 3.56 -7.72
C THR A 164 17.08 3.33 -9.22
N VAL A 165 16.00 3.61 -9.97
CA VAL A 165 15.99 3.50 -11.44
C VAL A 165 17.01 4.46 -12.06
N SER A 166 17.08 5.70 -11.58
CA SER A 166 18.05 6.70 -12.00
C SER A 166 19.49 6.24 -11.74
N ALA A 167 19.77 5.69 -10.56
CA ALA A 167 21.09 5.17 -10.20
C ALA A 167 21.52 4.01 -11.11
N ILE A 168 20.59 3.11 -11.47
CA ILE A 168 20.87 2.01 -12.41
C ILE A 168 21.22 2.57 -13.79
N PHE A 169 20.42 3.48 -14.34
CA PHE A 169 20.70 4.09 -15.64
C PHE A 169 21.98 4.92 -15.63
N LEU A 170 22.27 5.62 -14.53
CA LEU A 170 23.51 6.38 -14.37
C LEU A 170 24.72 5.44 -14.37
N LEU A 171 24.64 4.32 -13.65
CA LEU A 171 25.69 3.32 -13.64
C LEU A 171 25.92 2.71 -15.03
N LEU A 172 24.86 2.37 -15.75
CA LEU A 172 24.96 1.88 -17.13
C LEU A 172 25.55 2.93 -18.08
N SER A 173 25.15 4.20 -17.93
CA SER A 173 25.70 5.33 -18.69
C SER A 173 27.20 5.46 -18.45
N LEU A 174 27.65 5.42 -17.20
CA LEU A 174 29.07 5.50 -16.83
C LEU A 174 29.86 4.31 -17.39
N LEU A 175 29.35 3.09 -17.28
CA LEU A 175 30.00 1.89 -17.83
C LEU A 175 30.17 1.97 -19.36
N CYS A 176 29.18 2.48 -20.09
CA CYS A 176 29.29 2.73 -21.52
C CYS A 176 30.30 3.84 -21.86
N MET A 177 30.45 4.85 -20.99
CA MET A 177 31.37 5.97 -21.21
C MET A 177 32.84 5.60 -20.96
N VAL A 178 33.14 4.64 -20.08
CA VAL A 178 34.52 4.21 -19.80
C VAL A 178 35.34 3.88 -21.06
N PRO A 179 34.90 2.99 -21.98
CA PRO A 179 35.67 2.68 -23.18
C PRO A 179 35.80 3.87 -24.14
N VAL A 180 34.76 4.71 -24.23
CA VAL A 180 34.75 5.90 -25.10
C VAL A 180 35.77 6.92 -24.63
N LEU A 181 35.78 7.22 -23.33
CA LEU A 181 36.74 8.15 -22.73
C LEU A 181 38.17 7.61 -22.81
N LYS A 182 38.38 6.30 -22.58
CA LYS A 182 39.71 5.69 -22.67
C LYS A 182 40.33 5.83 -24.05
N GLU A 183 39.57 5.59 -25.12
CA GLU A 183 40.07 5.78 -26.49
C GLU A 183 40.25 7.25 -26.85
N TYR A 184 39.36 8.12 -26.38
CA TYR A 184 39.50 9.55 -26.59
C TYR A 184 40.78 10.11 -25.97
N PHE A 185 41.11 9.74 -24.73
CA PHE A 185 42.36 10.17 -24.10
C PHE A 185 43.62 9.59 -24.76
N ALA A 186 43.54 8.41 -25.37
CA ALA A 186 44.67 7.79 -26.06
C ALA A 186 44.90 8.33 -27.48
N THR A 187 43.83 8.69 -28.20
CA THR A 187 43.90 8.98 -29.64
C THR A 187 43.43 10.38 -30.03
N GLY A 188 42.74 11.08 -29.13
CA GLY A 188 42.04 12.34 -29.42
C GLY A 188 40.77 12.19 -30.25
N LEU A 189 40.42 10.96 -30.68
CA LEU A 189 39.28 10.67 -31.55
C LEU A 189 38.20 9.89 -30.80
N VAL A 190 36.97 9.95 -31.29
CA VAL A 190 35.82 9.22 -30.71
C VAL A 190 35.29 8.20 -31.72
N PRO A 191 35.96 7.05 -31.90
CA PRO A 191 35.56 6.07 -32.92
C PRO A 191 34.30 5.28 -32.53
N ARG A 192 33.99 5.15 -31.23
CA ARG A 192 32.86 4.37 -30.71
C ARG A 192 31.56 5.18 -30.63
N PHE A 193 31.11 5.72 -31.76
CA PHE A 193 29.86 6.50 -31.83
C PHE A 193 28.62 5.77 -31.28
N PRO A 194 28.36 4.48 -31.58
CA PRO A 194 27.18 3.80 -31.04
C PRO A 194 27.18 3.71 -29.51
N THR A 195 28.35 3.43 -28.92
CA THR A 195 28.51 3.33 -27.45
C THR A 195 28.37 4.70 -26.78
N LEU A 196 28.89 5.76 -27.40
CA LEU A 196 28.69 7.13 -26.93
C LEU A 196 27.19 7.48 -26.91
N ILE A 197 26.48 7.26 -28.02
CA ILE A 197 25.04 7.56 -28.14
C ILE A 197 24.22 6.78 -27.11
N LEU A 198 24.54 5.49 -26.91
CA LEU A 198 23.86 4.66 -25.91
C LEU A 198 24.12 5.17 -24.49
N GLY A 199 25.38 5.52 -24.16
CA GLY A 199 25.73 6.07 -22.85
C GLY A 199 25.04 7.41 -22.58
N LEU A 200 24.96 8.30 -23.57
CA LEU A 200 24.22 9.57 -23.47
C LEU A 200 22.73 9.33 -23.28
N SER A 201 22.14 8.39 -24.03
CA SER A 201 20.72 8.02 -23.89
C SER A 201 20.40 7.53 -22.49
N PHE A 202 21.23 6.63 -21.92
CA PHE A 202 21.06 6.20 -20.53
C PHE A 202 21.25 7.34 -19.53
N GLY A 203 22.18 8.27 -19.79
CA GLY A 203 22.36 9.46 -18.96
C GLY A 203 21.12 10.36 -18.94
N ILE A 204 20.49 10.57 -20.10
CA ILE A 204 19.23 11.32 -20.21
C ILE A 204 18.10 10.59 -19.46
N CYS A 205 17.96 9.28 -19.64
CA CYS A 205 16.97 8.49 -18.89
C CYS A 205 17.19 8.55 -17.37
N ALA A 206 18.46 8.52 -16.92
CA ALA A 206 18.80 8.67 -15.51
C ALA A 206 18.36 10.02 -14.96
N LEU A 207 18.65 11.10 -15.70
CA LEU A 207 18.31 12.48 -15.31
C LEU A 207 16.79 12.68 -15.27
N LEU A 208 16.07 12.24 -16.31
CA LEU A 208 14.61 12.32 -16.38
C LEU A 208 13.96 11.54 -15.23
N SER A 209 14.46 10.33 -14.95
CA SER A 209 13.98 9.52 -13.82
C SER A 209 14.22 10.21 -12.49
N PHE A 210 15.40 10.80 -12.28
CA PHE A 210 15.74 11.54 -11.06
C PHE A 210 14.77 12.71 -10.81
N PHE A 211 14.59 13.58 -11.80
CA PHE A 211 13.68 14.72 -11.67
C PHE A 211 12.23 14.28 -11.48
N SER A 212 11.78 13.21 -12.17
CA SER A 212 10.46 12.63 -11.95
C SER A 212 10.28 12.19 -10.49
N GLY A 213 11.31 11.55 -9.91
CA GLY A 213 11.33 11.15 -8.50
C GLY A 213 11.19 12.32 -7.54
N VAL A 214 11.95 13.40 -7.77
CA VAL A 214 11.89 14.63 -6.95
C VAL A 214 10.51 15.29 -7.05
N ILE A 215 9.98 15.46 -8.26
CA ILE A 215 8.67 16.10 -8.47
C ILE A 215 7.57 15.31 -7.79
N LEU A 216 7.55 13.98 -7.96
CA LEU A 216 6.54 13.12 -7.34
C LEU A 216 6.64 13.11 -5.82
N ASP A 217 7.84 13.19 -5.25
CA ASP A 217 8.02 13.26 -3.79
C ASP A 217 7.53 14.58 -3.19
N VAL A 218 7.76 15.70 -3.90
CA VAL A 218 7.20 17.01 -3.54
C VAL A 218 5.68 16.97 -3.61
N ILE A 219 5.09 16.45 -4.69
CA ILE A 219 3.63 16.33 -4.84
C ILE A 219 3.06 15.49 -3.70
N ARG A 220 3.67 14.33 -3.40
CA ARG A 220 3.25 13.45 -2.32
C ARG A 220 3.30 14.14 -0.96
N SER A 221 4.36 14.90 -0.69
CA SER A 221 4.50 15.67 0.56
C SER A 221 3.45 16.77 0.68
N ARG A 222 3.14 17.49 -0.41
CA ARG A 222 2.06 18.50 -0.43
C ARG A 222 0.68 17.86 -0.24
N HIS A 223 0.43 16.73 -0.87
CA HIS A 223 -0.83 16.01 -0.72
C HIS A 223 -1.05 15.55 0.72
N ARG A 224 0.01 15.04 1.39
CA ARG A 224 -0.06 14.68 2.82
C ARG A 224 -0.40 15.88 3.71
N GLN A 225 0.27 17.03 3.50
CA GLN A 225 -0.03 18.27 4.23
C GLN A 225 -1.48 18.71 4.06
N LEU A 226 -2.00 18.69 2.83
CA LEU A 226 -3.38 19.09 2.55
C LEU A 226 -4.38 18.21 3.28
N ILE A 227 -4.19 16.90 3.24
CA ILE A 227 -5.07 15.96 3.93
C ILE A 227 -5.04 16.19 5.43
N GLU A 228 -3.87 16.38 6.04
CA GLU A 228 -3.75 16.64 7.47
C GLU A 228 -4.50 17.90 7.89
N ILE A 229 -4.43 18.98 7.09
CA ILE A 229 -5.22 20.19 7.29
C ILE A 229 -6.72 19.89 7.19
N LEU A 230 -7.16 19.14 6.17
CA LEU A 230 -8.57 18.77 6.00
C LEU A 230 -9.09 17.91 7.15
N THR A 231 -8.27 16.99 7.67
CA THR A 231 -8.62 16.16 8.83
C THR A 231 -8.77 17.02 10.09
N ASN A 232 -7.87 17.98 10.33
CA ASN A 232 -7.97 18.89 11.46
C ASN A 232 -9.22 19.78 11.37
N LEU A 233 -9.50 20.34 10.19
CA LEU A 233 -10.71 21.12 9.95
C LEU A 233 -11.99 20.29 10.13
N HIS A 234 -11.97 19.02 9.69
CA HIS A 234 -13.09 18.10 9.92
C HIS A 234 -13.32 17.87 11.42
N ALA A 235 -12.24 17.62 12.18
CA ALA A 235 -12.33 17.44 13.62
C ALA A 235 -12.90 18.69 14.33
N GLU A 236 -12.46 19.90 13.95
CA GLU A 236 -12.98 21.15 14.51
C GLU A 236 -14.49 21.34 14.23
N VAL A 237 -14.93 21.06 13.00
CA VAL A 237 -16.35 21.15 12.62
C VAL A 237 -17.18 20.12 13.38
N SER A 238 -16.68 18.88 13.50
CA SER A 238 -17.35 17.81 14.27
C SER A 238 -17.46 18.16 15.76
N CYS A 239 -16.43 18.74 16.37
CA CYS A 239 -16.46 19.20 17.76
C CYS A 239 -17.42 20.38 17.99
N ASN A 240 -17.52 21.30 17.03
CA ASN A 240 -18.41 22.47 17.15
C ASN A 240 -19.87 22.15 16.79
N GLY A 241 -20.12 21.21 15.87
CA GLY A 241 -21.47 20.78 15.48
C GLY A 241 -22.22 19.97 16.54
N GLY A 242 -21.50 19.39 17.51
CA GLY A 242 -22.11 18.66 18.65
C GLY A 242 -22.55 19.55 19.82
N LYS A 243 -22.40 20.88 19.73
CA LYS A 243 -22.77 21.84 20.79
C LYS A 243 -24.10 22.58 20.57
N ASN A 244 -24.87 22.22 19.53
CA ASN A 244 -26.20 22.78 19.25
C ASN A 244 -27.30 21.73 19.41
#